data_AF-A0A9P3MG47-F1
#
_entry.id   AF-A0A9P3MG47-F1
#
_cell.length_a   1.000
_cell.length_b   1.000
_cell.length_c   1.000
_cell.angle_alpha   90.00
_cell.angle_beta   90.00
_cell.angle_gamma   90.00
#
_symmetry.space_group_name_H-M   'P 1'
#
loop_
_entity.id
_entity.type
_entity.pdbx_description
1 polymer ?
#
loop_
_entity_poly.entity_id
_entity_poly.type
_entity_poly.pdbx_seq_one_letter_code
_entity_poly.pdbx_strand_id
1 'polypeptide(L)'
;MARKTRASTTWSGCTDVAWMFGVATCVKLLLVPAYRSTDFEVHRNWLAVTHSLPLSQWYVDATSPWTLDYPPLFAFFERCLALLASRVDPLMTDLVQGLEHASYATVLFQRLSVMCTDFLLAIAAWRCTRSLPSRAHGNVVAGAVLFSAGLLLVDHVHFQYNGMLLGLLLLAMAFLGVRGAARVGVGDLRFPVLHEAPLCRGGPLLPALPPAPPLLPATPRHRCTAQQCTSQEHPFQTNIPWGSSHATTSITQHF
;
A
#
# COMPACT_ATOMS: atom_id res chain seq x y z
N MET A 1 12.49 -35.13 -42.67
CA MET A 1 12.46 -33.67 -42.44
C MET A 1 12.53 -33.39 -40.95
N ALA A 2 13.70 -33.02 -40.43
CA ALA A 2 13.88 -32.73 -39.01
C ALA A 2 13.29 -31.35 -38.67
N ARG A 3 12.33 -31.31 -37.74
CA ARG A 3 11.72 -30.09 -37.22
C ARG A 3 12.79 -29.32 -36.45
N LYS A 4 13.36 -28.29 -37.08
CA LYS A 4 14.33 -27.38 -36.47
C LYS A 4 13.65 -26.69 -35.28
N THR A 5 13.87 -27.21 -34.08
CA THR A 5 13.45 -26.56 -32.82
C THR A 5 14.16 -25.23 -32.74
N ARG A 6 13.46 -24.17 -33.13
CA ARG A 6 13.92 -22.79 -33.01
C ARG A 6 14.14 -22.56 -31.52
N ALA A 7 15.40 -22.49 -31.10
CA ALA A 7 15.75 -22.07 -29.74
C ALA A 7 15.05 -20.73 -29.51
N SER A 8 14.03 -20.73 -28.67
CA SER A 8 13.36 -19.49 -28.26
C SER A 8 14.38 -18.73 -27.44
N THR A 9 14.99 -17.70 -28.01
CA THR A 9 15.79 -16.73 -27.28
C THR A 9 14.87 -16.15 -26.20
N THR A 10 14.98 -16.65 -24.98
CA THR A 10 14.16 -16.20 -23.85
C THR A 10 14.58 -14.78 -23.52
N TRP A 11 13.78 -13.82 -23.94
CA TRP A 11 13.96 -12.41 -23.59
C TRP A 11 13.98 -12.26 -22.06
N SER A 12 15.04 -11.65 -21.53
CA SER A 12 15.24 -11.53 -20.08
C SER A 12 14.56 -10.30 -19.47
N GLY A 13 14.07 -9.36 -20.29
CA GLY A 13 13.40 -8.12 -19.90
C GLY A 13 14.19 -7.13 -19.06
N CYS A 14 15.37 -7.51 -18.57
CA CYS A 14 16.16 -6.73 -17.64
C CYS A 14 16.61 -5.39 -18.26
N THR A 15 17.18 -5.43 -19.47
CA THR A 15 17.68 -4.24 -20.15
C THR A 15 16.57 -3.25 -20.50
N ASP A 16 15.42 -3.75 -20.95
CA ASP A 16 14.28 -2.89 -21.31
C ASP A 16 13.70 -2.19 -20.06
N VAL A 17 13.53 -2.94 -18.95
CA VAL A 17 13.05 -2.39 -17.68
C VAL A 17 14.06 -1.41 -17.08
N ALA A 18 15.35 -1.71 -17.13
CA ALA A 18 16.39 -0.80 -16.67
C ALA A 18 16.39 0.52 -17.45
N TRP A 19 16.23 0.47 -18.78
CA TRP A 19 16.10 1.69 -19.60
C TRP A 19 14.86 2.50 -19.26
N MET A 20 13.69 1.84 -19.16
CA MET A 20 12.45 2.50 -18.76
C MET A 20 12.56 3.13 -17.37
N PHE A 21 13.17 2.43 -16.42
CA PHE A 21 13.42 2.96 -15.08
C PHE A 21 14.34 4.18 -15.10
N GLY A 22 15.43 4.14 -15.87
CA GLY A 22 16.31 5.30 -16.05
C GLY A 22 15.58 6.52 -16.58
N VAL A 23 14.74 6.35 -17.61
CA VAL A 23 13.92 7.44 -18.17
C VAL A 23 12.90 7.95 -17.14
N ALA A 24 12.21 7.06 -16.43
CA ALA A 24 11.27 7.44 -15.37
C ALA A 24 11.97 8.24 -14.26
N THR A 25 13.17 7.82 -13.84
CA THR A 25 13.99 8.53 -12.85
C THR A 25 14.41 9.91 -13.34
N CYS A 26 14.77 10.07 -14.62
CA CYS A 26 15.03 11.40 -15.19
C CYS A 26 13.81 12.32 -15.09
N VAL A 27 12.61 11.81 -15.39
CA VAL A 27 11.36 12.57 -15.23
C VAL A 27 11.14 12.96 -13.76
N LYS A 28 11.34 12.02 -12.83
CA LYS A 28 11.22 12.25 -11.38
C LYS A 28 12.21 13.30 -10.87
N LEU A 29 13.44 13.32 -11.38
CA LEU A 29 14.44 14.33 -11.05
C LEU A 29 14.01 15.74 -11.47
N LEU A 30 13.29 15.89 -12.58
CA LEU A 30 12.71 17.18 -12.98
C LEU A 30 11.61 17.67 -12.03
N LEU A 31 11.03 16.78 -11.20
CA LEU A 31 10.01 17.10 -10.21
C LEU A 31 10.59 17.49 -8.84
N VAL A 32 11.91 17.47 -8.65
CA VAL A 32 12.53 17.90 -7.38
C VAL A 32 12.08 19.30 -6.92
N PRO A 33 12.01 20.34 -7.77
CA PRO A 33 11.56 21.67 -7.36
C PRO A 33 10.02 21.82 -7.30
N ALA A 34 9.26 20.76 -7.54
CA ALA A 34 7.80 20.83 -7.55
C ALA A 34 7.21 21.09 -6.15
N TYR A 35 5.90 21.38 -6.15
CA TYR A 35 5.09 21.56 -4.96
C TYR A 35 5.34 20.48 -3.88
N ARG A 36 5.27 20.89 -2.60
CA ARG A 36 5.37 20.02 -1.42
C ARG A 36 4.04 20.02 -0.69
N SER A 37 3.49 18.83 -0.45
CA SER A 37 2.27 18.69 0.36
C SER A 37 2.58 18.72 1.86
N THR A 38 1.54 18.62 2.68
CA THR A 38 1.65 18.41 4.13
C THR A 38 2.43 17.14 4.49
N ASP A 39 2.37 16.10 3.64
CA ASP A 39 3.02 14.82 3.91
C ASP A 39 4.55 14.94 3.94
N PHE A 40 5.10 15.96 3.28
CA PHE A 40 6.52 16.28 3.38
C PHE A 40 6.95 16.59 4.81
N GLU A 41 6.14 17.36 5.57
CA GLU A 41 6.43 17.65 6.98
C GLU A 41 6.09 16.45 7.87
N VAL A 42 5.04 15.69 7.54
CA VAL A 42 4.70 14.45 8.25
C VAL A 42 5.89 13.49 8.26
N HIS A 43 6.47 13.20 7.10
CA HIS A 43 7.64 12.34 6.99
C HIS A 43 8.89 12.95 7.63
N ARG A 44 9.10 14.27 7.51
CA ARG A 44 10.18 14.96 8.26
C ARG A 44 10.03 14.75 9.77
N ASN A 45 8.82 14.87 10.30
CA ASN A 45 8.54 14.63 11.71
C ASN A 45 8.78 13.16 12.10
N TRP A 46 8.40 12.21 11.25
CA TRP A 46 8.68 10.79 11.49
C TRP A 46 10.17 10.48 11.55
N LEU A 47 10.99 11.12 10.69
CA LEU A 47 12.46 11.05 10.79
C LEU A 47 12.95 11.57 12.15
N ALA A 48 12.43 12.71 12.62
CA ALA A 48 12.82 13.28 13.90
C ALA A 48 12.40 12.41 15.10
N VAL A 49 11.16 11.91 15.12
CA VAL A 49 10.65 11.00 16.15
C VAL A 49 11.50 9.73 16.24
N THR A 50 11.73 9.07 15.11
CA THR A 50 12.43 7.78 15.07
C THR A 50 13.93 7.89 15.32
N HIS A 51 14.52 9.06 15.10
CA HIS A 51 15.92 9.37 15.42
C HIS A 51 16.13 9.76 16.88
N SER A 52 15.29 10.66 17.39
CA SER A 52 15.56 11.39 18.63
C SER A 52 14.92 10.74 19.86
N LEU A 53 13.90 9.90 19.69
CA LEU A 53 13.18 9.26 20.79
C LEU A 53 13.47 7.77 20.94
N PRO A 54 13.43 7.23 22.17
CA PRO A 54 13.47 5.79 22.38
C PRO A 54 12.22 5.12 21.78
N LEU A 55 12.34 3.84 21.41
CA LEU A 55 11.28 3.07 20.73
C LEU A 55 9.93 3.10 21.46
N SER A 56 9.93 3.13 22.79
CA SER A 56 8.71 3.17 23.61
C SER A 56 7.91 4.48 23.47
N GLN A 57 8.48 5.52 22.87
CA GLN A 57 7.88 6.84 22.75
C GLN A 57 7.42 7.19 21.33
N TRP A 58 7.75 6.37 20.32
CA TRP A 58 7.48 6.70 18.91
C TRP A 58 6.02 6.97 18.58
N TYR A 59 5.09 6.27 19.24
CA TYR A 59 3.65 6.32 18.95
C TYR A 59 2.84 7.12 19.99
N VAL A 60 3.52 7.76 20.94
CA VAL A 60 2.89 8.55 22.02
C VAL A 60 3.46 9.97 22.10
N ASP A 61 4.43 10.30 21.25
CA ASP A 61 4.93 11.67 21.13
C ASP A 61 3.80 12.62 20.70
N ALA A 62 3.77 13.80 21.31
CA ALA A 62 2.80 14.85 21.06
C ALA A 62 3.47 16.20 20.74
N THR A 63 4.75 16.19 20.36
CA THR A 63 5.52 17.41 20.07
C THR A 63 5.01 18.10 18.79
N SER A 64 4.47 17.32 17.87
CA SER A 64 3.89 17.75 16.60
C SER A 64 2.47 17.19 16.43
N PRO A 65 1.56 17.87 15.71
CA PRO A 65 0.28 17.27 15.30
C PRO A 65 0.45 16.05 14.38
N TRP A 66 1.62 15.91 13.74
CA TRP A 66 1.93 14.82 12.82
C TRP A 66 2.47 13.59 13.57
N THR A 67 1.58 12.89 14.27
CA THR A 67 1.95 11.66 14.99
C THR A 67 2.48 10.58 14.04
N LEU A 68 3.24 9.61 14.55
CA LEU A 68 3.62 8.43 13.77
C LEU A 68 2.46 7.42 13.74
N ASP A 69 1.87 7.22 12.58
CA ASP A 69 0.63 6.44 12.40
C ASP A 69 0.79 5.23 11.47
N TYR A 70 1.95 5.07 10.83
CA TYR A 70 2.27 3.88 10.05
C TYR A 70 2.75 2.71 10.92
N PRO A 71 2.54 1.45 10.47
CA PRO A 71 2.89 0.27 11.26
C PRO A 71 4.41 0.16 11.52
N PRO A 72 4.83 -0.63 12.53
CA PRO A 72 6.22 -0.65 13.01
C PRO A 72 7.28 -0.92 11.93
N LEU A 73 6.98 -1.75 10.93
CA LEU A 73 7.91 -2.00 9.82
C LEU A 73 8.31 -0.70 9.11
N PHE A 74 7.35 0.18 8.87
CA PHE A 74 7.60 1.46 8.23
C PHE A 74 8.31 2.44 9.17
N ALA A 75 7.98 2.43 10.46
CA ALA A 75 8.70 3.22 11.46
C ALA A 75 10.20 2.86 11.54
N PHE A 76 10.53 1.57 11.45
CA PHE A 76 11.93 1.14 11.35
C PHE A 76 12.59 1.55 10.03
N PHE A 77 11.85 1.57 8.93
CA PHE A 77 12.33 2.13 7.67
C PHE A 77 12.66 3.63 7.82
N GLU A 78 11.76 4.41 8.41
CA GLU A 78 12.01 5.82 8.73
C GLU A 78 13.22 6.00 9.64
N ARG A 79 13.38 5.15 10.67
CA ARG A 79 14.59 5.18 11.51
C ARG A 79 15.87 4.98 10.70
N CYS A 80 15.88 4.01 9.78
CA CYS A 80 17.03 3.77 8.91
C CYS A 80 17.35 4.99 8.04
N LEU A 81 16.32 5.64 7.48
CA LEU A 81 16.49 6.89 6.76
C LEU A 81 17.01 8.00 7.67
N ALA A 82 16.47 8.13 8.88
CA ALA A 82 16.79 9.19 9.83
C ALA A 82 18.26 9.16 10.26
N LEU A 83 18.88 7.97 10.35
CA LEU A 83 20.32 7.83 10.58
C LEU A 83 21.17 8.45 9.45
N LEU A 84 20.70 8.41 8.21
CA LEU A 84 21.37 9.06 7.08
C LEU A 84 21.01 10.55 7.03
N ALA A 85 19.75 10.87 7.27
CA ALA A 85 19.21 12.21 7.26
C ALA A 85 19.94 13.14 8.25
N SER A 86 20.20 12.67 9.48
CA SER A 86 20.90 13.45 10.51
C SER A 86 22.34 13.81 10.13
N ARG A 87 22.95 13.09 9.19
CA ARG A 87 24.27 13.43 8.64
C ARG A 87 24.22 14.42 7.48
N VAL A 88 23.07 14.52 6.80
CA VAL A 88 22.87 15.43 5.66
C VAL A 88 22.39 16.79 6.14
N ASP A 89 21.40 16.80 7.03
CA ASP A 89 20.86 18.01 7.64
C ASP A 89 20.37 17.66 9.07
N PRO A 90 21.16 17.96 10.12
CA PRO A 90 20.79 17.63 11.50
C PRO A 90 19.45 18.21 11.94
N LEU A 91 19.08 19.40 11.44
CA LEU A 91 17.81 20.06 11.78
C LEU A 91 16.60 19.29 11.24
N MET A 92 16.76 18.55 10.14
CA MET A 92 15.69 17.68 9.60
C MET A 92 15.25 16.63 10.62
N THR A 93 16.16 16.17 11.48
CA THR A 93 15.92 15.14 12.50
C THR A 93 15.72 15.70 13.90
N ASP A 94 15.72 17.02 14.07
CA ASP A 94 15.42 17.65 15.36
C ASP A 94 13.90 17.67 15.60
N LEU A 95 13.49 17.33 16.83
CA LEU A 95 12.09 17.15 17.19
C LEU A 95 11.35 18.50 17.34
N VAL A 96 12.04 19.55 17.80
CA VAL A 96 11.43 20.84 18.14
C VAL A 96 11.88 21.92 17.17
N GLN A 97 13.19 22.04 16.94
CA GLN A 97 13.76 23.04 16.03
C GLN A 97 13.56 22.68 14.56
N GLY A 98 13.28 21.40 14.27
CA GLY A 98 13.04 20.91 12.93
C GLY A 98 11.60 21.09 12.43
N LEU A 99 10.67 21.59 13.26
CA LEU A 99 9.28 21.78 12.85
C LEU A 99 9.17 22.74 11.67
N GLU A 100 8.49 22.30 10.61
CA GLU A 100 8.33 23.03 9.33
C GLU A 100 9.67 23.35 8.63
N HIS A 101 10.75 22.66 9.01
CA HIS A 101 12.07 22.85 8.43
C HIS A 101 12.13 22.26 7.02
N ALA A 102 12.42 23.12 6.03
CA ALA A 102 12.45 22.76 4.63
C ALA A 102 13.66 23.35 3.90
N SER A 103 14.87 23.04 4.39
CA SER A 103 16.10 23.39 3.68
C SER A 103 16.18 22.68 2.31
N TYR A 104 16.98 23.21 1.39
CA TYR A 104 17.23 22.56 0.10
C TYR A 104 17.79 21.13 0.27
N ALA A 105 18.66 20.92 1.27
CA ALA A 105 19.22 19.61 1.58
C ALA A 105 18.15 18.63 2.08
N THR A 106 17.24 19.10 2.95
CA THR A 106 16.10 18.32 3.44
C THR A 106 15.17 17.92 2.30
N VAL A 107 14.80 18.86 1.42
CA VAL A 107 13.97 18.59 0.24
C VAL A 107 14.63 17.57 -0.68
N LEU A 108 15.91 17.76 -0.99
CA LEU A 108 16.64 16.86 -1.88
C LEU A 108 16.76 15.46 -1.26
N PHE A 109 17.10 15.36 0.03
CA PHE A 109 17.23 14.08 0.73
C PHE A 109 15.91 13.29 0.69
N GLN A 110 14.82 13.93 1.08
CA GLN A 110 13.50 13.32 1.10
C GLN A 110 13.09 12.88 -0.32
N ARG A 111 13.22 13.73 -1.34
CA ARG A 111 12.87 13.36 -2.74
C ARG A 111 13.72 12.19 -3.25
N LEU A 112 15.01 12.17 -2.95
CA LEU A 112 15.91 11.09 -3.35
C LEU A 112 15.60 9.80 -2.61
N SER A 113 15.19 9.84 -1.34
CA SER A 113 14.87 8.62 -0.60
C SER A 113 13.65 7.89 -1.19
N VAL A 114 12.62 8.62 -1.63
CA VAL A 114 11.49 8.05 -2.39
C VAL A 114 11.97 7.41 -3.68
N MET A 115 12.77 8.11 -4.49
CA MET A 115 13.34 7.58 -5.74
C MET A 115 14.22 6.34 -5.52
N CYS A 116 14.98 6.29 -4.42
CA CYS A 116 15.78 5.12 -4.04
C CYS A 116 14.90 3.90 -3.73
N THR A 117 13.72 4.10 -3.17
CA THR A 117 12.80 2.97 -2.91
C THR A 117 12.10 2.44 -4.17
N ASP A 118 12.02 3.24 -5.24
CA ASP A 118 11.44 2.81 -6.52
C ASP A 118 12.21 1.65 -7.18
N PHE A 119 13.45 1.39 -6.77
CA PHE A 119 14.18 0.21 -7.20
C PHE A 119 13.41 -1.08 -6.89
N LEU A 120 12.66 -1.13 -5.78
CA LEU A 120 11.78 -2.27 -5.47
C LEU A 120 10.66 -2.42 -6.50
N LEU A 121 10.05 -1.30 -6.92
CA LEU A 121 9.03 -1.30 -7.97
C LEU A 121 9.62 -1.76 -9.31
N ALA A 122 10.83 -1.31 -9.67
CA ALA A 122 11.51 -1.71 -10.90
C ALA A 122 11.88 -3.21 -10.89
N ILE A 123 12.38 -3.73 -9.77
CA ILE A 123 12.67 -5.16 -9.60
C ILE A 123 11.37 -5.96 -9.72
N ALA A 124 10.29 -5.52 -9.11
CA ALA A 124 9.00 -6.19 -9.19
C ALA A 124 8.43 -6.18 -10.62
N ALA A 125 8.50 -5.04 -11.32
CA ALA A 125 8.09 -4.90 -12.71
C ALA A 125 8.89 -5.87 -13.61
N TRP A 126 10.22 -5.88 -13.48
CA TRP A 126 11.09 -6.84 -14.17
C TRP A 126 10.69 -8.28 -13.87
N ARG A 127 10.42 -8.59 -12.60
CA ARG A 127 10.06 -9.96 -12.21
C ARG A 127 8.73 -10.40 -12.80
N CYS A 128 7.78 -9.49 -12.95
CA CYS A 128 6.48 -9.72 -13.58
C CYS A 128 6.60 -9.93 -15.10
N THR A 129 7.52 -9.22 -15.79
CA THR A 129 7.68 -9.39 -17.24
C THR A 129 8.12 -10.79 -17.64
N ARG A 130 8.83 -11.50 -16.76
CA ARG A 130 9.28 -12.89 -16.97
C ARG A 130 8.13 -13.90 -17.08
N SER A 131 6.96 -13.57 -16.56
CA SER A 131 5.77 -14.43 -16.62
C SER A 131 4.90 -14.15 -17.85
N LEU A 132 5.28 -13.20 -18.70
CA LEU A 132 4.48 -12.75 -19.83
C LEU A 132 4.93 -13.41 -21.15
N PRO A 133 3.99 -13.64 -22.09
CA PRO A 133 4.23 -14.47 -23.28
C PRO A 133 5.11 -13.80 -24.34
N SER A 134 5.23 -12.47 -24.34
CA SER A 134 6.08 -11.77 -25.30
C SER A 134 6.70 -10.49 -24.73
N ARG A 135 7.82 -10.08 -25.34
CA ARG A 135 8.53 -8.82 -25.04
C ARG A 135 7.61 -7.60 -25.10
N ALA A 136 6.69 -7.56 -26.08
CA ALA A 136 5.75 -6.44 -26.22
C ALA A 136 4.82 -6.32 -25.01
N HIS A 137 4.22 -7.42 -24.56
CA HIS A 137 3.38 -7.43 -23.35
C HIS A 137 4.21 -7.05 -22.10
N GLY A 138 5.44 -7.59 -21.99
CA GLY A 138 6.38 -7.24 -20.93
C GLY A 138 6.68 -5.74 -20.86
N ASN A 139 6.97 -5.12 -22.01
CA ASN A 139 7.26 -3.69 -22.07
C ASN A 139 6.04 -2.82 -21.76
N VAL A 140 4.84 -3.20 -22.23
CA VAL A 140 3.61 -2.49 -21.90
C VAL A 140 3.33 -2.53 -20.41
N VAL A 141 3.42 -3.71 -19.78
CA VAL A 141 3.18 -3.86 -18.33
C VAL A 141 4.24 -3.12 -17.52
N ALA A 142 5.53 -3.29 -17.84
CA ALA A 142 6.59 -2.57 -17.13
C ALA A 142 6.46 -1.06 -17.29
N GLY A 143 6.14 -0.58 -18.49
CA GLY A 143 5.89 0.83 -18.76
C GLY A 143 4.70 1.36 -17.96
N ALA A 144 3.58 0.64 -17.94
CA ALA A 144 2.39 1.04 -17.18
C ALA A 144 2.66 1.15 -15.67
N VAL A 145 3.50 0.27 -15.11
CA VAL A 145 3.87 0.32 -13.69
C VAL A 145 4.85 1.46 -13.42
N LEU A 146 5.93 1.57 -14.19
CA LEU A 146 7.01 2.54 -13.95
C LEU A 146 6.63 4.00 -14.27
N PHE A 147 5.76 4.19 -15.26
CA PHE A 147 5.26 5.50 -15.67
C PHE A 147 3.82 5.73 -15.21
N SER A 148 3.35 5.01 -14.20
CA SER A 148 2.03 5.23 -13.60
C SER A 148 1.90 6.70 -13.16
N ALA A 149 0.99 7.44 -13.79
CA ALA A 149 0.75 8.84 -13.46
C ALA A 149 0.29 9.01 -12.01
N GLY A 150 -0.49 8.05 -11.49
CA GLY A 150 -0.92 8.05 -10.09
C GLY A 150 0.25 7.95 -9.12
N LEU A 151 1.18 7.01 -9.35
CA LEU A 151 2.38 6.90 -8.50
C LEU A 151 3.30 8.11 -8.66
N LEU A 152 3.42 8.65 -9.88
CA LEU A 152 4.21 9.85 -10.12
C LEU A 152 3.70 11.04 -9.30
N LEU A 153 2.39 11.25 -9.29
CA LEU A 153 1.77 12.34 -8.53
C LEU A 153 1.83 12.10 -7.02
N VAL A 154 1.45 10.91 -6.56
CA VAL A 154 1.37 10.64 -5.12
C VAL A 154 2.76 10.56 -4.49
N ASP A 155 3.72 9.88 -5.10
CA ASP A 155 5.02 9.69 -4.46
C ASP A 155 5.98 10.86 -4.71
N HIS A 156 6.01 11.41 -5.93
CA HIS A 156 7.03 12.41 -6.31
C HIS A 156 6.54 13.86 -6.33
N VAL A 157 5.23 14.10 -6.27
CA VAL A 157 4.68 15.44 -6.04
C VAL A 157 4.17 15.54 -4.60
N HIS A 158 3.22 14.68 -4.21
CA HIS A 158 2.60 14.70 -2.88
C HIS A 158 3.53 14.24 -1.75
N PHE A 159 4.54 13.42 -2.04
CA PHE A 159 5.55 12.91 -1.09
C PHE A 159 5.08 11.71 -0.26
N GLN A 160 5.15 10.52 -0.85
CA GLN A 160 4.75 9.26 -0.25
C GLN A 160 5.64 8.11 -0.74
N TYR A 161 5.55 6.95 -0.07
CA TYR A 161 6.33 5.74 -0.40
C TYR A 161 5.45 4.61 -0.98
N ASN A 162 4.42 4.91 -1.78
CA ASN A 162 3.50 3.89 -2.28
C ASN A 162 4.14 2.95 -3.29
N GLY A 163 5.04 3.45 -4.14
CA GLY A 163 5.80 2.67 -5.11
C GLY A 163 6.64 1.59 -4.45
N MET A 164 7.23 1.90 -3.29
CA MET A 164 7.93 0.93 -2.44
C MET A 164 7.00 -0.22 -2.03
N LEU A 165 5.84 0.13 -1.44
CA LEU A 165 4.87 -0.83 -0.92
C LEU A 165 4.25 -1.68 -2.04
N LEU A 166 3.93 -1.06 -3.17
CA LEU A 166 3.44 -1.74 -4.37
C LEU A 166 4.52 -2.68 -4.93
N GLY A 167 5.78 -2.26 -4.95
CA GLY A 167 6.90 -3.10 -5.37
C GLY A 167 7.03 -4.36 -4.50
N LEU A 168 6.95 -4.20 -3.17
CA LEU A 168 6.95 -5.33 -2.24
C LEU A 168 5.76 -6.28 -2.47
N LEU A 169 4.54 -5.73 -2.65
CA LEU A 169 3.34 -6.51 -2.93
C LEU A 169 3.48 -7.31 -4.24
N LEU A 170 3.89 -6.65 -5.33
CA LEU A 170 4.07 -7.28 -6.63
C LEU A 170 5.16 -8.36 -6.58
N LEU A 171 6.25 -8.13 -5.85
CA LEU A 171 7.30 -9.12 -5.67
C LEU A 171 6.80 -10.34 -4.89
N ALA A 172 6.03 -10.13 -3.81
CA ALA A 172 5.40 -11.21 -3.05
C ALA A 172 4.46 -12.05 -3.94
N MET A 173 3.61 -11.40 -4.74
CA MET A 173 2.71 -12.07 -5.69
C MET A 173 3.48 -12.82 -6.77
N ALA A 174 4.57 -12.25 -7.30
CA ALA A 174 5.42 -12.92 -8.27
C ALA A 174 6.06 -14.19 -7.71
N PHE A 175 6.52 -14.18 -6.46
CA PHE A 175 7.05 -15.39 -5.80
C PHE A 175 5.97 -16.42 -5.51
N LEU A 176 4.76 -15.99 -5.13
CA LEU A 176 3.64 -16.90 -4.92
C LEU A 176 3.21 -17.58 -6.23
N GLY A 177 3.08 -16.83 -7.33
CA GLY A 177 2.73 -17.37 -8.64
C GLY A 177 3.76 -18.38 -9.18
N VAL A 178 5.05 -18.12 -8.95
CA VAL A 178 6.13 -19.05 -9.32
C VAL A 178 6.07 -20.34 -8.51
N ARG A 179 5.74 -20.26 -7.22
CA ARG A 179 5.59 -21.44 -6.34
C ARG A 179 4.30 -22.21 -6.61
N GLY A 180 3.21 -21.54 -7.00
CA GLY A 180 1.98 -22.18 -7.46
C GLY A 180 2.24 -23.04 -8.70
N ALA A 181 2.94 -22.50 -9.70
CA ALA A 181 3.34 -23.25 -10.90
C ALA A 181 4.34 -24.40 -10.61
N ALA A 182 5.19 -24.26 -9.58
CA ALA A 182 6.14 -25.32 -9.20
C ALA A 182 5.50 -26.44 -8.35
N ARG A 183 4.46 -26.13 -7.57
CA ARG A 183 3.69 -27.12 -6.78
C ARG A 183 2.62 -27.83 -7.60
N VAL A 184 2.10 -27.15 -8.62
CA VAL A 184 1.25 -27.74 -9.65
C VAL A 184 2.17 -28.34 -10.70
N GLY A 185 2.73 -29.51 -10.38
CA GLY A 185 3.50 -30.30 -11.33
C GLY A 185 2.70 -30.50 -12.61
N VAL A 186 3.42 -30.33 -13.73
CA VAL A 186 3.07 -30.72 -15.10
C VAL A 186 2.08 -31.89 -15.12
N GLY A 187 0.79 -31.58 -15.27
CA GLY A 187 -0.26 -32.59 -15.30
C GLY A 187 -1.68 -32.03 -15.17
N ASP A 188 -1.92 -31.07 -14.28
CA ASP A 188 -3.30 -30.91 -13.80
C ASP A 188 -3.77 -29.48 -13.46
N LEU A 189 -3.45 -28.49 -14.30
CA LEU A 189 -4.22 -27.24 -14.31
C LEU A 189 -4.53 -26.81 -15.75
N ARG A 190 -5.60 -27.36 -16.30
CA ARG A 190 -6.43 -26.58 -17.22
C ARG A 190 -7.17 -25.57 -16.35
N PHE A 191 -6.81 -24.30 -16.43
CA PHE A 191 -7.71 -23.24 -16.00
C PHE A 191 -9.03 -23.44 -16.76
N PRO A 192 -10.17 -23.68 -16.11
CA PRO A 192 -11.43 -23.59 -16.80
C PRO A 192 -11.61 -22.11 -17.10
N VAL A 193 -11.21 -21.71 -18.31
CA VAL A 193 -11.90 -20.63 -19.01
C VAL A 193 -13.37 -21.00 -18.89
N LEU A 194 -14.16 -20.14 -18.24
CA LEU A 194 -15.61 -20.26 -18.19
C LEU A 194 -16.12 -20.23 -19.64
N HIS A 195 -16.15 -21.40 -20.25
CA HIS A 195 -16.80 -21.64 -21.51
C HIS A 195 -18.24 -21.98 -21.17
N GLU A 196 -19.16 -21.15 -21.66
CA GLU A 196 -20.60 -21.35 -21.71
C GLU A 196 -20.97 -22.85 -21.69
N ALA A 197 -21.67 -23.28 -20.63
CA ALA A 197 -22.08 -24.66 -20.47
C ALA A 197 -23.05 -25.07 -21.60
N PRO A 198 -22.75 -26.12 -22.40
CA PRO A 198 -23.72 -26.62 -23.33
C PRO A 198 -24.77 -27.44 -22.57
N LEU A 199 -26.04 -27.12 -22.82
CA LEU A 199 -27.22 -27.89 -22.41
C LEU A 199 -27.03 -29.38 -22.75
N CYS A 200 -26.82 -30.21 -21.73
CA CYS A 200 -26.74 -31.66 -21.88
C CYS A 200 -28.09 -32.24 -22.31
N ARG A 201 -28.23 -32.55 -23.61
CA ARG A 201 -29.19 -33.53 -24.13
C ARG A 201 -28.66 -34.94 -23.85
N GLY A 202 -29.45 -35.73 -23.13
CA GLY A 202 -29.43 -37.20 -23.21
C GLY A 202 -28.48 -37.93 -22.25
N GLY A 203 -29.04 -38.44 -21.16
CA GLY A 203 -28.46 -39.44 -20.26
C GLY A 203 -29.58 -40.12 -19.45
N PRO A 204 -29.45 -41.40 -19.07
CA PRO A 204 -30.58 -42.32 -18.93
C PRO A 204 -31.35 -42.19 -17.59
N LEU A 205 -32.59 -42.69 -17.63
CA LEU A 205 -33.58 -42.75 -16.55
C LEU A 205 -32.99 -43.11 -15.17
N LEU A 206 -33.19 -42.23 -14.20
CA LEU A 206 -32.98 -42.49 -12.77
C LEU A 206 -33.85 -43.67 -12.30
N PRO A 207 -33.32 -44.60 -11.48
CA PRO A 207 -34.17 -45.54 -10.76
C PRO A 207 -34.98 -44.82 -9.69
N ALA A 208 -36.24 -45.26 -9.52
CA ALA A 208 -37.23 -44.65 -8.63
C ALA A 208 -36.76 -44.61 -7.17
N LEU A 209 -36.99 -43.47 -6.50
CA LEU A 209 -36.81 -43.32 -5.06
C LEU A 209 -37.77 -44.24 -4.29
N PRO A 210 -37.35 -44.84 -3.16
CA PRO A 210 -38.26 -45.54 -2.26
C PRO A 210 -39.24 -44.56 -1.57
N PRO A 211 -40.43 -45.04 -1.15
CA PRO A 211 -41.45 -44.18 -0.53
C PRO A 211 -41.00 -43.61 0.82
N ALA A 212 -41.40 -42.37 1.08
CA ALA A 212 -41.10 -41.64 2.30
C ALA A 212 -41.69 -42.35 3.56
N PRO A 213 -40.96 -42.35 4.69
CA PRO A 213 -41.50 -42.86 5.95
C PRO A 213 -42.61 -41.95 6.51
N PRO A 214 -43.55 -42.49 7.31
CA PRO A 214 -44.67 -41.74 7.85
C PRO A 214 -44.23 -40.66 8.84
N LEU A 215 -44.89 -39.50 8.75
CA LEU A 215 -44.68 -38.33 9.60
C LEU A 215 -45.03 -38.66 11.07
N LEU A 216 -44.04 -38.53 11.96
CA LEU A 216 -44.26 -38.55 13.41
C LEU A 216 -44.88 -37.23 13.88
N PRO A 217 -45.75 -37.26 14.92
CA PRO A 217 -46.50 -36.10 15.37
C PRO A 217 -45.62 -35.03 16.01
N ALA A 218 -45.97 -33.77 15.74
CA ALA A 218 -45.29 -32.59 16.24
C ALA A 218 -45.32 -32.50 17.78
N THR A 219 -44.15 -32.42 18.39
CA THR A 219 -44.00 -32.01 19.81
C THR A 219 -43.92 -30.48 19.92
N PRO A 220 -44.44 -29.87 21.01
CA PRO A 220 -44.64 -28.43 21.08
C PRO A 220 -43.36 -27.63 21.39
N ARG A 221 -43.33 -26.46 20.76
CA ARG A 221 -42.42 -25.30 20.85
C ARG A 221 -41.75 -25.05 22.20
N HIS A 222 -40.47 -24.67 22.15
CA HIS A 222 -39.96 -23.59 22.98
C HIS A 222 -39.59 -22.38 22.13
N ARG A 223 -40.29 -21.29 22.41
CA ARG A 223 -40.16 -19.95 21.84
C ARG A 223 -39.12 -19.20 22.66
N CYS A 224 -37.92 -18.96 22.13
CA CYS A 224 -36.98 -18.01 22.75
C CYS A 224 -37.44 -16.59 22.41
N THR A 225 -38.06 -15.93 23.39
CA THR A 225 -38.38 -14.50 23.37
C THR A 225 -37.15 -13.68 23.72
N ALA A 226 -36.95 -12.60 22.98
CA ALA A 226 -36.01 -11.53 23.29
C ALA A 226 -36.46 -10.78 24.55
N GLN A 227 -35.72 -10.89 25.65
CA GLN A 227 -35.68 -9.93 26.75
C GLN A 227 -34.70 -10.42 27.81
N GLN A 228 -33.52 -9.79 27.90
CA GLN A 228 -32.74 -9.50 29.13
C GLN A 228 -31.28 -9.26 28.77
N CYS A 229 -30.95 -7.99 28.53
CA CYS A 229 -29.65 -7.39 28.84
C CYS A 229 -29.85 -5.87 28.84
N THR A 230 -30.52 -5.39 29.89
CA THR A 230 -30.55 -3.97 30.25
C THR A 230 -29.45 -3.70 31.27
N SER A 231 -28.91 -2.49 31.18
CA SER A 231 -28.26 -1.68 32.22
C SER A 231 -26.92 -2.15 32.80
N GLN A 232 -25.84 -1.51 32.35
CA GLN A 232 -24.95 -0.74 33.23
C GLN A 232 -24.35 0.46 32.45
N GLU A 233 -24.97 1.63 32.62
CA GLU A 233 -24.36 2.93 32.30
C GLU A 233 -23.64 3.43 33.56
N HIS A 234 -22.36 3.76 33.44
CA HIS A 234 -21.61 4.52 34.44
C HIS A 234 -21.70 6.02 34.13
N PRO A 235 -22.05 6.89 35.09
CA PRO A 235 -22.15 8.32 34.85
C PRO A 235 -20.75 8.98 34.93
N PHE A 236 -20.28 9.54 33.82
CA PHE A 236 -19.14 10.47 33.82
C PHE A 236 -19.68 11.89 34.03
N GLN A 237 -19.45 12.45 35.21
CA GLN A 237 -19.82 13.82 35.55
C GLN A 237 -18.88 14.80 34.84
N THR A 238 -19.42 15.69 34.00
CA THR A 238 -18.72 16.87 33.49
C THR A 238 -19.28 18.12 34.18
N ASN A 239 -18.61 18.57 35.23
CA ASN A 239 -18.81 19.91 35.79
C ASN A 239 -18.01 20.92 34.96
N ILE A 240 -18.69 21.70 34.12
CA ILE A 240 -18.16 22.93 33.51
C ILE A 240 -19.06 24.09 33.96
N PRO A 241 -18.57 25.06 34.77
CA PRO A 241 -19.32 26.26 35.05
C PRO A 241 -19.17 27.25 33.89
N TRP A 242 -20.29 27.56 33.23
CA TRP A 242 -20.42 28.70 32.32
C TRP A 242 -20.47 29.99 33.14
N GLY A 243 -19.35 30.70 33.20
CA GLY A 243 -19.25 32.06 33.73
C GLY A 243 -19.39 33.08 32.60
N SER A 244 -20.53 33.77 32.57
CA SER A 244 -20.78 34.98 31.81
C SER A 244 -19.90 36.14 32.30
N SER A 245 -19.24 36.86 31.39
CA SER A 245 -18.80 38.24 31.60
C SER A 245 -18.56 38.95 30.28
N HIS A 246 -19.21 40.11 30.15
CA HIS A 246 -19.13 41.06 29.06
C HIS A 246 -17.72 41.66 28.89
N ALA A 247 -17.30 41.90 27.64
CA ALA A 247 -16.44 43.04 27.31
C ALA A 247 -16.61 43.41 25.83
N THR A 248 -17.30 44.52 25.63
CA THR A 248 -17.47 45.27 24.40
C THR A 248 -16.20 46.07 24.11
N THR A 249 -15.55 45.90 22.95
CA THR A 249 -14.80 47.02 22.35
C THR A 249 -14.77 46.91 20.83
N SER A 250 -15.39 47.91 20.20
CA SER A 250 -15.34 48.27 18.79
C SER A 250 -13.92 48.60 18.32
N ILE A 251 -13.53 48.15 17.13
CA ILE A 251 -12.50 48.81 16.32
C ILE A 251 -13.04 49.05 14.91
N THR A 252 -13.06 50.33 14.59
CA THR A 252 -13.51 51.01 13.40
C THR A 252 -12.60 50.76 12.20
N GLN A 253 -13.22 50.72 11.02
CA GLN A 253 -12.58 50.93 9.72
C GLN A 253 -11.85 52.27 9.68
N HIS A 254 -10.67 52.33 9.06
CA HIS A 254 -10.22 53.47 8.24
C HIS A 254 -8.98 53.07 7.41
N PHE A 255 -9.11 53.28 6.10
CA PHE A 255 -8.13 53.24 4.98
C PHE A 255 -7.59 51.88 4.52
#